data_AF-A0A3L8P9F1-F1
#
_entry.id   AF-A0A3L8P9F1-F1
#
_cell.length_a   1.000
_cell.length_b   1.000
_cell.length_c   1.000
_cell.angle_alpha   90.00
_cell.angle_beta   90.00
_cell.angle_gamma   90.00
#
_symmetry.space_group_name_H-M   'P 1'
#
loop_
_entity.id
_entity.type
_entity.pdbx_description
1 polymer ?
#
loop_
_entity_poly.entity_id
_entity_poly.type
_entity_poly.pdbx_seq_one_letter_code
_entity_poly.pdbx_strand_id
1 'polypeptide(L)'
;PHGVYPVSPDEHGERFVAIAVTDDLQWQRLVAVLGRADLVREDLATAAGRRAATTELDAAIAAWTTERDGELVERRLQEAGIPAYLALRPEDYPRDAQVV
;
A
#
# COMPACT_ATOMS: atom_id res chain seq x y z
N PRO A 1 -1.67 -0.68 9.72
CA PRO A 1 -0.76 0.16 8.90
C PRO A 1 -1.58 1.13 8.09
N HIS A 2 -1.32 2.43 8.24
CA HIS A 2 -2.01 3.47 7.47
C HIS A 2 -0.93 4.45 7.03
N GLY A 3 -0.71 4.56 5.73
CA GLY A 3 0.40 5.34 5.22
C GLY A 3 0.27 5.65 3.74
N VAL A 4 1.13 6.56 3.30
CA VAL A 4 1.30 6.93 1.91
C VAL A 4 2.71 6.52 1.52
N TYR A 5 2.84 5.70 0.49
CA TYR A 5 4.09 5.06 0.11
C TYR A 5 4.46 5.43 -1.32
N PRO A 6 5.74 5.69 -1.61
CA PRO A 6 6.19 5.92 -2.98
C PRO A 6 6.00 4.65 -3.80
N VAL A 7 5.62 4.82 -5.05
CA VAL A 7 5.64 3.77 -6.08
C VAL A 7 6.68 4.14 -7.13
N SER A 8 6.88 3.27 -8.12
CA SER A 8 7.80 3.58 -9.22
C SER A 8 7.39 4.89 -9.89
N PRO A 9 8.32 5.83 -10.12
CA PRO A 9 8.00 7.09 -10.79
C PRO A 9 7.60 6.82 -12.23
N ASP A 10 6.75 7.70 -12.77
CA ASP A 10 6.39 7.70 -14.19
C ASP A 10 7.04 8.87 -14.92
N GLU A 11 6.64 9.09 -16.18
CA GLU A 11 7.16 10.18 -17.01
C GLU A 11 6.90 11.58 -16.43
N HIS A 12 5.95 11.72 -15.50
CA HIS A 12 5.57 12.96 -14.83
C HIS A 12 6.13 13.04 -13.39
N GLY A 13 7.01 12.12 -12.99
CA GLY A 13 7.76 12.17 -11.73
C GLY A 13 7.22 11.24 -10.65
N GLU A 14 7.34 11.67 -9.40
CA GLU A 14 7.02 10.85 -8.23
C GLU A 14 5.52 10.51 -8.16
N ARG A 15 5.24 9.27 -7.77
CA ARG A 15 3.90 8.74 -7.57
C ARG A 15 3.80 8.13 -6.18
N PHE A 16 2.61 8.18 -5.61
CA PHE A 16 2.34 7.68 -4.27
C PHE A 16 1.03 6.92 -4.21
N VAL A 17 1.01 5.85 -3.42
CA VAL A 17 -0.21 5.09 -3.11
C VAL A 17 -0.54 5.21 -1.62
N ALA A 18 -1.77 5.55 -1.32
CA ALA A 18 -2.31 5.49 0.04
C ALA A 18 -2.78 4.06 0.32
N ILE A 19 -2.38 3.48 1.46
CA ILE A 19 -2.78 2.13 1.87
C ILE A 19 -3.36 2.19 3.29
N ALA A 20 -4.52 1.60 3.50
CA ALA A 20 -5.19 1.57 4.78
C ALA A 20 -5.58 0.14 5.20
N VAL A 21 -4.80 -0.43 6.13
CA VAL A 21 -5.09 -1.73 6.75
C VAL A 21 -5.86 -1.50 8.05
N THR A 22 -7.16 -1.80 8.00
CA THR A 22 -8.13 -1.50 9.06
C THR A 22 -8.39 -2.65 10.03
N ASP A 23 -8.09 -3.89 9.64
CA ASP A 23 -8.33 -5.08 10.46
C ASP A 23 -7.22 -6.13 10.34
N ASP A 24 -7.29 -7.18 11.17
CA ASP A 24 -6.29 -8.25 11.21
C ASP A 24 -6.32 -9.16 9.97
N LEU A 25 -7.47 -9.28 9.30
CA LEU A 25 -7.60 -10.06 8.08
C LEU A 25 -6.91 -9.37 6.90
N GLN A 26 -7.11 -8.06 6.75
CA GLN A 26 -6.40 -7.22 5.80
C GLN A 26 -4.90 -7.20 6.08
N TRP A 27 -4.48 -7.27 7.36
CA TRP A 27 -3.08 -7.42 7.70
C TRP A 27 -2.49 -8.73 7.16
N GLN A 28 -3.14 -9.86 7.41
CA GLN A 28 -2.68 -11.17 6.89
C GLN A 28 -2.60 -11.17 5.36
N ARG A 29 -3.59 -10.57 4.71
CA ARG A 29 -3.62 -10.43 3.25
C ARG A 29 -2.49 -9.53 2.75
N LEU A 30 -2.19 -8.42 3.45
CA LEU A 30 -1.08 -7.55 3.10
C LEU A 30 0.23 -8.32 3.17
N VAL A 31 0.48 -9.05 4.26
CA VAL A 31 1.69 -9.87 4.41
C VAL A 31 1.85 -10.87 3.26
N ALA A 32 0.75 -11.50 2.83
CA ALA A 32 0.76 -12.39 1.67
C ALA A 32 1.06 -11.65 0.35
N VAL A 33 0.49 -10.46 0.12
CA VAL A 33 0.77 -9.63 -1.08
C VAL A 33 2.23 -9.18 -1.12
N LEU A 34 2.79 -8.80 0.02
CA LEU A 34 4.19 -8.41 0.18
C LEU A 34 5.15 -9.59 -0.01
N GLY A 35 4.68 -10.84 0.16
CA GLY A 35 5.51 -12.04 0.13
C GLY A 35 6.46 -12.14 1.33
N ARG A 36 6.13 -11.49 2.45
CA ARG A 36 7.00 -11.34 3.62
C ARG A 36 6.55 -12.21 4.79
N ALA A 37 6.74 -13.53 4.66
CA ALA A 37 6.32 -14.50 5.68
C ALA A 37 6.95 -14.24 7.07
N ASP A 38 8.08 -13.54 7.12
CA ASP A 38 8.75 -13.08 8.34
C ASP A 38 7.92 -12.06 9.16
N LEU A 39 6.93 -11.40 8.54
CA LEU A 39 6.00 -10.51 9.24
C LEU A 39 4.84 -11.28 9.92
N VAL A 40 4.75 -12.60 9.75
CA VAL A 40 3.79 -13.46 10.46
C VAL A 40 4.37 -13.87 11.82
N ARG A 41 4.37 -12.91 12.76
CA ARG A 41 4.88 -13.07 14.14
C ARG A 41 3.85 -12.63 15.17
N GLU A 42 3.88 -13.22 16.36
CA GLU A 42 2.84 -13.05 17.39
C GLU A 42 2.68 -11.60 17.83
N ASP A 43 3.77 -10.84 17.90
CA ASP A 43 3.74 -9.43 18.27
C ASP A 43 3.09 -8.56 17.18
N LEU A 44 3.17 -8.93 15.90
CA LEU A 44 2.48 -8.24 14.81
C LEU A 44 1.03 -8.70 14.58
N ALA A 45 0.57 -9.73 15.30
CA ALA A 45 -0.80 -10.21 15.19
C ALA A 45 -1.83 -9.19 15.69
N THR A 46 -1.44 -8.30 16.61
CA THR A 46 -2.33 -7.28 17.19
C THR A 46 -2.12 -5.91 16.56
N ALA A 47 -3.18 -5.10 16.51
CA ALA A 47 -3.08 -3.72 16.08
C ALA A 47 -2.07 -2.89 16.91
N ALA A 48 -1.98 -3.16 18.22
CA ALA A 48 -1.02 -2.48 19.10
C ALA A 48 0.43 -2.80 18.73
N GLY A 49 0.75 -4.07 18.46
CA GLY A 49 2.11 -4.43 18.07
C GLY A 49 2.47 -3.95 16.66
N ARG A 50 1.51 -3.95 15.72
CA ARG A 50 1.73 -3.29 14.40
C ARG A 50 2.01 -1.79 14.54
N ARG A 51 1.40 -1.10 15.50
CA ARG A 51 1.70 0.31 15.78
C ARG A 51 3.08 0.48 16.39
N ALA A 52 3.50 -0.40 17.30
CA ALA A 52 4.84 -0.37 17.87
C ALA A 52 5.93 -0.62 16.81
N ALA A 53 5.63 -1.44 15.80
CA ALA A 53 6.52 -1.75 14.69
C ALA A 53 6.31 -0.87 13.45
N THR A 54 5.64 0.29 13.56
CA THR A 54 5.27 1.13 12.40
C THR A 54 6.44 1.39 11.46
N THR A 55 7.61 1.76 11.99
CA THR A 55 8.81 2.03 11.17
C THR A 55 9.27 0.81 10.36
N GLU A 56 9.25 -0.38 10.95
CA GLU A 56 9.62 -1.63 10.27
C GLU A 56 8.61 -1.96 9.17
N LEU A 57 7.32 -1.82 9.47
CA LEU A 57 6.24 -2.10 8.54
C LEU A 57 6.22 -1.12 7.38
N ASP A 58 6.40 0.18 7.65
CA ASP A 58 6.43 1.21 6.63
C ASP A 58 7.62 1.01 5.69
N ALA A 59 8.79 0.63 6.22
CA ALA A 59 9.94 0.29 5.39
C ALA A 59 9.68 -0.92 4.50
N ALA A 60 9.05 -1.97 5.03
CA ALA A 60 8.71 -3.17 4.25
C ALA A 60 7.69 -2.88 3.15
N ILE A 61 6.67 -2.05 3.44
CA ILE A 61 5.65 -1.64 2.47
C ILE A 61 6.29 -0.74 1.42
N ALA A 62 7.05 0.28 1.81
CA ALA A 62 7.72 1.20 0.89
C ALA A 62 8.69 0.47 -0.06
N ALA A 63 9.47 -0.49 0.45
CA ALA A 63 10.38 -1.28 -0.37
C ALA A 63 9.62 -2.07 -1.44
N TRP A 64 8.47 -2.66 -1.08
CA TRP A 64 7.64 -3.39 -2.03
C TRP A 64 6.94 -2.47 -3.04
N THR A 65 6.42 -1.31 -2.62
CA THR A 65 5.69 -0.39 -3.51
C THR A 65 6.61 0.33 -4.49
N THR A 66 7.82 0.74 -4.07
CA THR A 66 8.76 1.54 -4.89
C THR A 66 9.19 0.84 -6.18
N GLU A 67 9.22 -0.49 -6.19
CA GLU A 67 9.62 -1.28 -7.36
C GLU A 67 8.51 -1.48 -8.40
N ARG A 68 7.30 -0.95 -8.15
CA ARG A 68 6.10 -1.33 -8.89
C ARG A 68 5.35 -0.10 -9.39
N ASP A 69 4.66 -0.28 -10.52
CA ASP A 69 3.75 0.73 -11.05
C ASP A 69 2.57 0.99 -10.10
N GLY A 70 2.16 2.26 -10.01
CA GLY A 70 1.12 2.69 -9.08
C GLY A 70 -0.24 2.05 -9.32
N GLU A 71 -0.68 1.93 -10.57
CA GLU A 71 -1.97 1.31 -10.93
C GLU A 71 -1.93 -0.20 -10.66
N LEU A 72 -0.78 -0.83 -10.88
CA LEU A 72 -0.60 -2.24 -10.54
C LEU A 72 -0.64 -2.46 -9.02
N VAL A 73 0.00 -1.60 -8.24
CA VAL A 73 -0.02 -1.66 -6.77
C VAL A 73 -1.44 -1.49 -6.24
N GLU A 74 -2.13 -0.44 -6.68
CA GLU A 74 -3.51 -0.15 -6.29
C GLU A 74 -4.41 -1.35 -6.57
N ARG A 75 -4.43 -1.83 -7.82
CA ARG A 75 -5.24 -2.97 -8.26
C ARG A 75 -4.95 -4.22 -7.45
N ARG A 76 -3.67 -4.57 -7.26
CA ARG A 76 -3.26 -5.79 -6.56
C ARG A 76 -3.69 -5.77 -5.09
N LEU A 77 -3.63 -4.61 -4.44
CA LEU A 77 -4.08 -4.46 -3.06
C LEU A 77 -5.61 -4.50 -2.97
N GLN A 78 -6.32 -3.83 -3.87
CA GLN A 78 -7.77 -3.85 -3.92
C GLN A 78 -8.34 -5.24 -4.24
N GLU A 79 -7.73 -5.99 -5.16
CA GLU A 79 -8.08 -7.39 -5.45
C GLU A 79 -7.89 -8.31 -4.24
N ALA A 80 -6.88 -8.01 -3.40
CA ALA A 80 -6.69 -8.65 -2.11
C ALA A 80 -7.65 -8.12 -1.03
N GLY A 81 -8.59 -7.22 -1.35
CA GLY A 81 -9.53 -6.63 -0.40
C GLY A 81 -8.87 -5.70 0.62
N ILE A 82 -7.72 -5.10 0.26
CA ILE A 82 -7.02 -4.09 1.04
C ILE A 82 -7.32 -2.72 0.43
N PRO A 83 -7.90 -1.77 1.19
CA PRO A 83 -8.10 -0.41 0.71
C PRO A 83 -6.76 0.24 0.31
N ALA A 84 -6.63 0.56 -0.97
CA ALA A 84 -5.50 1.27 -1.53
C ALA A 84 -5.96 2.21 -2.64
N TYR A 85 -5.34 3.39 -2.74
CA TYR A 85 -5.67 4.39 -3.75
C TYR A 85 -4.42 5.11 -4.25
N LEU A 86 -4.25 5.18 -5.57
CA LEU A 86 -3.19 5.92 -6.20
C LEU A 86 -3.49 7.43 -6.10
N ALA A 87 -2.53 8.22 -5.63
CA ALA A 87 -2.68 9.66 -5.58
C ALA A 87 -2.77 10.23 -6.99
N LEU A 88 -3.90 10.90 -7.28
CA LEU A 88 -4.13 11.59 -8.53
C LEU A 88 -3.40 12.93 -8.54
N ARG A 89 -2.82 13.27 -9.69
CA ARG A 89 -2.25 14.59 -9.96
C ARG A 89 -3.15 15.37 -10.93
N PRO A 90 -2.97 16.69 -11.08
CA PRO A 90 -3.74 17.49 -12.03
C PRO A 90 -3.66 17.00 -13.48
N GLU A 91 -2.58 16.31 -13.87
CA GLU A 91 -2.41 15.75 -15.21
C GLU A 91 -3.24 14.47 -15.44
N ASP A 92 -3.69 13.81 -14.36
CA ASP A 92 -4.50 12.59 -14.40
C ASP A 92 -6.01 12.90 -14.58
N TYR A 93 -6.41 14.16 -14.34
CA TYR A 93 -7.80 14.63 -14.43
C TYR A 93 -8.53 14.32 -15.76
N PRO A 94 -7.89 14.44 -16.94
CA PRO A 94 -8.54 14.10 -18.21
C PRO A 94 -8.91 12.62 -18.35
N ARG A 95 -8.42 11.75 -17.46
CA ARG A 95 -8.65 10.30 -17.45
C ARG A 95 -9.52 9.84 -16.27
N ASP A 96 -9.99 10.77 -15.44
CA ASP A 96 -10.84 10.45 -14.29
C ASP A 96 -12.30 10.23 -14.73
N ALA A 97 -12.79 8.99 -14.57
CA ALA A 97 -14.15 8.58 -14.91
C ALA A 97 -15.24 9.24 -14.05
N GLN A 98 -14.90 9.99 -12.98
CA GLN A 98 -15.84 10.76 -12.17
C GLN A 98 -16.08 12.19 -12.71
N VAL A 99 -15.29 12.65 -13.69
CA VAL A 99 -15.32 14.05 -14.19
C VAL A 99 -15.84 14.16 -15.64
N VAL A 100 -16.10 13.03 -16.31
CA VAL A 100 -16.71 12.98 -17.66
C VAL A 100 -18.22 12.75 -17.63
#